data_AF-A0A171KMZ7-F1
#
_entry.id   AF-A0A171KMZ7-F1
#
_cell.length_a   1.000
_cell.length_b   1.000
_cell.length_c   1.000
_cell.angle_alpha   90.00
_cell.angle_beta   90.00
_cell.angle_gamma   90.00
#
_symmetry.space_group_name_H-M   'P 1'
#
loop_
_entity.id
_entity.type
_entity.pdbx_description
1 polymer ?
#
loop_
_entity_poly.entity_id
_entity_poly.type
_entity_poly.pdbx_seq_one_letter_code
_entity_poly.pdbx_strand_id
1 'polypeptide(L)'
;MALGSPVQLRLSPDKRMIYEDEAARQGKALATYLRERLEAQDDEQARSAALRAELANGMAELRGIVERGGSSTPGDKTGDPSILLELLILMRAVAGPDRIKMAHAELRRQGLSVWSGREV
;
A
#
# COMPACT_ATOMS: atom_id res chain seq x y z
N MET A 1 -24.28 -20.29 4.84
CA MET A 1 -23.30 -20.83 5.80
C MET A 1 -23.83 -20.59 7.20
N ALA A 2 -23.83 -21.58 8.08
CA ALA A 2 -24.27 -21.40 9.47
C ALA A 2 -23.25 -20.53 10.22
N LEU A 3 -23.72 -19.56 11.00
CA LEU A 3 -22.86 -18.73 11.83
C LEU A 3 -22.22 -19.60 12.94
N GLY A 4 -20.94 -19.36 13.23
CA GLY A 4 -20.18 -20.05 14.26
C GLY A 4 -20.61 -19.69 15.69
N SER A 5 -19.84 -20.16 16.67
CA SER A 5 -20.12 -19.88 18.09
C SER A 5 -20.03 -18.36 18.40
N PRO A 6 -20.94 -17.82 19.23
CA PRO A 6 -20.92 -16.41 19.59
C PRO A 6 -19.67 -16.05 20.38
N VAL A 7 -19.04 -14.92 20.03
CA VAL A 7 -17.84 -14.38 20.69
C VAL A 7 -18.24 -13.16 21.52
N GLN A 8 -17.73 -13.06 22.74
CA GLN A 8 -17.90 -11.85 23.56
C GLN A 8 -16.81 -10.82 23.23
N LEU A 9 -17.23 -9.66 22.73
CA LEU A 9 -16.35 -8.54 22.40
C LEU A 9 -16.54 -7.40 23.39
N ARG A 10 -15.43 -6.92 23.96
CA ARG A 10 -15.42 -5.72 24.80
C ARG A 10 -14.97 -4.53 23.97
N LEU A 11 -15.80 -3.49 23.95
CA LEU A 11 -15.54 -2.21 23.30
C LEU A 11 -15.40 -1.12 24.36
N SER A 12 -14.59 -0.11 24.08
CA SER A 12 -14.62 1.10 24.89
C SER A 12 -16.00 1.79 24.75
N PRO A 13 -16.46 2.55 25.77
CA PRO A 13 -17.76 3.21 25.73
C PRO A 13 -17.94 4.10 24.49
N ASP A 14 -16.90 4.87 24.15
CA ASP A 14 -16.93 5.79 23.00
C ASP A 14 -17.07 5.04 21.68
N LYS A 15 -16.31 3.95 21.51
CA LYS A 15 -16.36 3.13 20.29
C LYS A 15 -17.69 2.41 20.16
N ARG A 16 -18.25 1.94 21.28
CA ARG A 16 -19.57 1.33 21.29
C ARG A 16 -20.63 2.30 20.79
N MET A 17 -20.64 3.53 21.30
CA MET A 17 -21.60 4.56 20.87
C MET A 17 -21.49 4.87 19.37
N ILE A 18 -20.26 5.03 18.87
CA ILE A 18 -20.01 5.29 17.44
C ILE A 18 -20.55 4.14 16.58
N TYR A 19 -20.22 2.90 16.93
CA TYR A 19 -20.65 1.74 16.14
C TYR A 19 -22.14 1.45 16.26
N GLU A 20 -22.77 1.78 17.38
CA GLU A 20 -24.23 1.70 17.53
C GLU A 20 -24.94 2.70 16.62
N ASP A 21 -24.45 3.94 16.52
CA ASP A 21 -24.99 4.94 15.57
C ASP A 21 -24.77 4.52 14.11
N GLU A 22 -23.56 4.06 13.77
CA GLU A 22 -23.24 3.58 12.42
C GLU A 22 -24.10 2.35 12.03
N ALA A 23 -24.31 1.42 12.96
CA ALA A 23 -25.16 0.25 12.74
C ALA A 23 -26.64 0.65 12.58
N ALA A 24 -27.13 1.57 13.43
CA ALA A 24 -28.49 2.09 13.37
C ALA A 24 -28.77 2.82 12.04
N ARG A 25 -27.82 3.63 11.55
CA ARG A 25 -27.88 4.29 10.23
C ARG A 25 -28.03 3.31 9.08
N GLN A 26 -27.47 2.10 9.23
CA GLN A 26 -27.58 1.03 8.24
C GLN A 26 -28.74 0.07 8.50
N GLY A 27 -29.54 0.29 9.55
CA GLY A 27 -30.65 -0.59 9.95
C GLY A 27 -30.19 -1.98 10.41
N LYS A 28 -28.95 -2.11 10.88
CA LYS A 28 -28.34 -3.40 11.26
C LYS A 28 -28.18 -3.51 12.78
N ALA A 29 -28.23 -4.74 13.28
CA ALA A 29 -27.80 -5.02 14.65
C ALA A 29 -26.28 -4.79 14.78
N LEU A 30 -25.84 -4.26 15.92
CA LEU A 30 -24.43 -3.96 16.18
C LEU A 30 -23.50 -5.16 15.93
N ALA A 31 -23.90 -6.37 16.35
CA ALA A 31 -23.12 -7.58 16.13
C ALA A 31 -22.95 -7.95 14.64
N THR A 32 -23.98 -7.72 13.82
CA THR A 32 -23.93 -7.94 12.37
C THR A 32 -23.02 -6.91 11.73
N TYR A 33 -23.18 -5.63 12.08
CA TYR A 33 -22.35 -4.54 11.60
C TYR A 33 -20.86 -4.76 11.92
N LEU A 34 -20.54 -5.12 13.15
CA LEU A 34 -19.16 -5.35 13.58
C LEU A 34 -18.53 -6.55 12.85
N ARG A 35 -19.29 -7.61 12.60
CA ARG A 35 -18.80 -8.76 11.83
C ARG A 35 -18.44 -8.35 10.41
N GLU A 36 -19.38 -7.74 9.70
CA GLU A 36 -19.16 -7.30 8.32
C GLU A 36 -17.98 -6.32 8.21
N ARG A 37 -17.84 -5.42 9.20
CA ARG A 37 -16.71 -4.49 9.27
C ARG A 37 -15.37 -5.22 9.47
N LEU A 38 -15.33 -6.24 10.33
CA LEU A 38 -14.12 -7.03 10.55
C LEU A 38 -13.74 -7.83 9.30
N GLU A 39 -14.71 -8.51 8.68
CA GLU A 39 -14.51 -9.26 7.43
C GLU A 39 -14.01 -8.34 6.30
N ALA A 40 -14.61 -7.16 6.14
CA ALA A 40 -14.18 -6.18 5.16
C ALA A 40 -12.75 -5.66 5.43
N GLN A 41 -12.38 -5.49 6.69
CA GLN A 41 -11.05 -5.04 7.07
C GLN A 41 -10.00 -6.14 6.83
N ASP A 42 -10.33 -7.41 7.10
CA ASP A 42 -9.46 -8.54 6.79
C ASP A 42 -9.24 -8.67 5.28
N ASP A 43 -10.29 -8.50 4.47
CA ASP A 43 -10.21 -8.47 3.01
C ASP A 43 -9.31 -7.33 2.51
N GLU A 44 -9.45 -6.13 3.07
CA GLU A 44 -8.60 -4.98 2.73
C GLU A 44 -7.15 -5.23 3.10
N GLN A 45 -6.89 -5.81 4.28
CA GLN A 45 -5.55 -6.19 4.70
C GLN A 45 -4.93 -7.23 3.76
N ALA A 46 -5.69 -8.26 3.39
CA ALA A 46 -5.26 -9.29 2.44
C ALA A 46 -4.92 -8.68 1.07
N ARG A 47 -5.78 -7.80 0.54
CA ARG A 47 -5.50 -7.06 -0.71
C ARG A 47 -4.24 -6.21 -0.60
N SER A 48 -4.06 -5.50 0.51
CA SER A 48 -2.87 -4.68 0.74
C SER A 48 -1.60 -5.53 0.84
N ALA A 49 -1.68 -6.74 1.41
CA ALA A 49 -0.57 -7.67 1.48
C ALA A 49 -0.21 -8.23 0.10
N ALA A 50 -1.22 -8.61 -0.69
CA ALA A 50 -1.03 -9.07 -2.07
C ALA A 50 -0.36 -7.99 -2.93
N LEU A 51 -0.86 -6.76 -2.90
CA LEU A 51 -0.26 -5.63 -3.63
C LEU A 51 1.21 -5.39 -3.22
N ARG A 52 1.52 -5.45 -1.92
CA ARG A 52 2.92 -5.32 -1.45
C ARG A 52 3.81 -6.46 -1.94
N ALA A 53 3.28 -7.69 -2.01
CA ALA A 53 4.02 -8.83 -2.53
C ALA A 53 4.29 -8.71 -4.04
N GLU A 54 3.27 -8.31 -4.81
CA GLU A 54 3.41 -8.06 -6.26
C GLU A 54 4.43 -6.95 -6.54
N LEU A 55 4.38 -5.85 -5.77
CA LEU A 55 5.38 -4.77 -5.85
C LEU A 55 6.79 -5.27 -5.52
N ALA A 56 6.94 -6.09 -4.48
CA ALA A 56 8.24 -6.65 -4.12
C ALA A 56 8.79 -7.57 -5.22
N ASN A 57 7.93 -8.38 -5.84
CA ASN A 57 8.29 -9.25 -6.96
C ASN A 57 8.70 -8.43 -8.19
N GLY A 58 7.90 -7.42 -8.57
CA GLY A 58 8.23 -6.53 -9.70
C GLY A 58 9.54 -5.78 -9.47
N MET A 59 9.80 -5.32 -8.24
CA MET A 59 11.08 -4.69 -7.87
C MET A 59 12.26 -5.66 -7.93
N ALA A 60 12.07 -6.92 -7.54
CA ALA A 60 13.11 -7.95 -7.66
C ALA A 60 13.43 -8.29 -9.12
N GLU A 61 12.41 -8.36 -9.99
CA GLU A 61 12.59 -8.55 -11.43
C GLU A 61 13.32 -7.38 -12.07
N LEU A 62 12.91 -6.15 -11.76
CA LEU A 62 13.59 -4.91 -12.18
C LEU A 62 15.05 -4.90 -11.73
N ARG A 63 15.32 -5.27 -10.47
CA ARG A 63 16.69 -5.39 -9.97
C ARG A 63 17.49 -6.42 -10.75
N GLY A 64 16.91 -7.58 -11.04
CA GLY A 64 17.53 -8.60 -11.87
C GLY A 64 17.80 -8.12 -13.30
N ILE A 65 16.95 -7.29 -13.89
CA ILE A 65 17.19 -6.68 -15.21
C ILE A 65 18.33 -5.67 -15.15
N VAL A 66 18.38 -4.81 -14.12
CA VAL A 66 19.47 -3.84 -13.93
C VAL A 66 20.82 -4.54 -13.67
N GLU A 67 20.83 -5.57 -12.84
CA GLU A 67 22.04 -6.36 -12.54
C GLU A 67 22.53 -7.14 -13.77
N ARG A 68 21.60 -7.67 -14.61
CA ARG A 68 21.95 -8.31 -15.89
C ARG A 68 22.33 -7.31 -17.00
N GLY A 69 21.84 -6.08 -16.93
CA GLY A 69 22.15 -4.98 -17.85
C GLY A 69 23.49 -4.29 -17.60
N GLY A 70 24.22 -4.66 -16.54
CA GLY A 70 25.54 -4.10 -16.21
C GLY A 70 26.68 -4.45 -17.17
N SER A 71 26.40 -5.13 -18.30
CA SER A 71 27.39 -5.50 -19.33
C SER A 71 27.14 -4.84 -20.69
N SER A 72 26.17 -3.93 -20.82
CA SER A 72 25.81 -3.36 -22.11
C SER A 72 26.35 -1.95 -22.27
N THR A 73 27.22 -1.80 -23.27
CA THR A 73 27.72 -0.57 -23.89
C THR A 73 26.64 0.55 -24.00
N PRO A 74 27.05 1.84 -24.01
CA PRO A 74 26.12 2.96 -23.96
C PRO A 74 25.35 3.04 -25.29
N GLY A 75 24.09 2.60 -25.28
CA GLY A 75 23.22 2.67 -26.46
C GLY A 75 21.99 1.79 -26.42
N ASP A 76 21.90 0.80 -25.52
CA ASP A 76 20.82 -0.18 -25.60
C ASP A 76 19.70 0.07 -24.58
N LYS A 77 18.63 0.68 -25.11
CA LYS A 77 17.23 0.73 -24.66
C LYS A 77 16.99 0.10 -23.28
N THR A 78 17.29 0.89 -22.25
CA THR A 78 16.80 0.74 -20.89
C THR A 78 15.30 0.47 -20.90
N GLY A 79 14.86 -0.52 -20.11
CA GLY A 79 13.48 -0.97 -19.99
C GLY A 79 12.48 0.18 -19.93
N ASP A 80 11.32 -0.04 -20.57
CA ASP A 80 10.32 0.98 -20.88
C ASP A 80 10.12 1.98 -19.72
N PRO A 81 10.60 3.23 -19.86
CA PRO A 81 10.55 4.23 -18.79
C PRO A 81 9.12 4.55 -18.34
N SER A 82 8.14 4.19 -19.17
CA SER A 82 6.71 4.30 -18.91
C SER A 82 6.27 3.50 -17.67
N ILE A 83 6.77 2.27 -17.52
CA ILE A 83 6.40 1.37 -16.40
C ILE A 83 6.99 1.89 -15.09
N LEU A 84 8.25 2.35 -15.12
CA LEU A 84 8.91 2.93 -13.95
C LEU A 84 8.25 4.23 -13.51
N LEU A 85 7.82 5.06 -14.47
CA LEU A 85 7.11 6.30 -14.19
C LEU A 85 5.72 6.02 -13.60
N GLU A 86 4.96 5.08 -14.16
CA GLU A 86 3.65 4.69 -13.63
C GLU A 86 3.76 4.15 -12.20
N LEU A 87 4.73 3.27 -11.95
CA LEU A 87 5.01 2.73 -10.63
C LEU A 87 5.39 3.84 -9.63
N LEU A 88 6.22 4.80 -10.04
CA LEU A 88 6.61 5.94 -9.22
C LEU A 88 5.40 6.81 -8.87
N ILE A 89 4.50 7.05 -9.83
CA ILE A 89 3.26 7.82 -9.62
C ILE A 89 2.34 7.10 -8.63
N LEU A 90 2.10 5.79 -8.80
CA LEU A 90 1.27 4.99 -7.91
C LEU A 90 1.84 4.95 -6.49
N MET A 91 3.15 4.73 -6.35
CA MET A 91 3.83 4.74 -5.06
C MET A 91 3.75 6.12 -4.39
N ARG A 92 3.80 7.21 -5.16
CA ARG A 92 3.66 8.57 -4.64
C ARG A 92 2.22 8.92 -4.25
N ALA A 93 1.22 8.35 -4.91
CA ALA A 93 -0.18 8.49 -4.53
C ALA A 93 -0.48 7.81 -3.19
N VAL A 94 0.17 6.66 -2.92
CA VAL A 94 0.04 5.92 -1.67
C VAL A 94 0.92 6.51 -0.55
N ALA A 95 2.14 6.93 -0.88
CA ALA A 95 3.05 7.55 0.07
C ALA A 95 2.69 9.03 0.26
N GLY A 96 2.00 9.34 1.35
CA GLY A 96 1.71 10.73 1.73
C GLY A 96 2.98 11.63 1.78
N PRO A 97 2.80 12.96 1.72
CA PRO A 97 3.89 13.94 1.49
C PRO A 97 5.05 13.83 2.49
N ASP A 98 4.78 13.43 3.72
CA ASP A 98 5.81 13.30 4.76
C ASP A 98 6.72 12.09 4.52
N ARG A 99 6.19 10.98 4.01
CA ARG A 99 6.99 9.79 3.67
C ARG A 99 7.90 10.04 2.46
N ILE A 100 7.45 10.85 1.51
CA ILE A 100 8.27 11.28 0.36
C ILE A 100 9.47 12.11 0.84
N LYS A 101 9.26 13.05 1.77
CA LYS A 101 10.36 13.85 2.34
C LYS A 101 11.38 12.98 3.07
N MET A 102 10.93 11.97 3.82
CA MET A 102 11.82 11.01 4.48
C MET A 102 12.65 10.21 3.46
N ALA A 103 12.03 9.72 2.40
CA ALA A 103 12.74 9.01 1.34
C ALA A 103 13.78 9.90 0.63
N HIS A 104 13.46 11.16 0.37
CA HIS A 104 14.42 12.12 -0.19
C HIS A 104 15.58 12.43 0.76
N ALA A 105 15.33 12.51 2.07
CA ALA A 105 16.38 12.70 3.07
C ALA A 105 17.31 11.48 3.12
N GLU A 106 16.76 10.27 3.03
CA GLU A 106 17.51 9.02 2.97
C GLU A 106 18.40 8.95 1.72
N LEU A 107 17.86 9.29 0.54
CA LEU A 107 18.65 9.34 -0.70
C LEU A 107 19.85 10.29 -0.58
N ARG A 108 19.64 11.49 -0.02
CA ARG A 108 20.73 12.45 0.21
C ARG A 108 21.75 11.91 1.21
N ARG A 109 21.32 11.20 2.26
CA ARG A 109 22.23 10.55 3.22
C ARG A 109 23.12 9.50 2.55
N GLN A 110 22.58 8.80 1.56
CA GLN A 110 23.32 7.82 0.76
C GLN A 110 24.15 8.45 -0.37
N GLY A 111 24.21 9.78 -0.47
CA GLY A 111 24.95 10.49 -1.51
C GLY A 111 24.29 10.46 -2.88
N LEU A 112 23.03 10.01 -2.97
CA LEU A 112 22.28 9.95 -4.21
C LEU A 112 21.50 11.26 -4.42
N SER A 113 21.56 11.80 -5.65
CA SER A 113 20.79 12.98 -6.02
C SER A 113 19.31 12.65 -6.13
N VAL A 114 18.47 13.42 -5.44
CA VAL A 114 17.02 13.31 -5.60
C VAL A 114 16.64 13.78 -7.00
N TRP A 115 15.96 12.91 -7.75
CA TRP A 115 15.43 13.25 -9.08
C TRP A 115 14.38 14.36 -8.94
N SER A 116 14.67 15.52 -9.56
CA SER A 116 13.83 16.73 -9.45
C SER A 116 12.89 16.94 -10.64
N GLY A 117 12.96 16.07 -11.66
CA GLY A 117 12.17 16.20 -12.90
C GLY A 117 12.40 17.51 -13.67
N ARG A 118 13.40 18.31 -13.28
CA ARG A 118 13.75 19.55 -13.97
C ARG A 118 14.77 19.20 -15.05
N GLU A 119 14.37 19.34 -16.31
CA GLU A 119 15.32 19.33 -17.43
C GLU A 119 16.37 20.43 -17.21
N VAL A 120 17.64 20.08 -17.40
CA VAL A 120 18.78 21.00 -17.44
C VAL A 120 19.05 21.33 -18.90
#